data_AF-A0A3B8IE48-F1
#
_entry.id   AF-A0A3B8IE48-F1
#
_cell.length_a   1.000
_cell.length_b   1.000
_cell.length_c   1.000
_cell.angle_alpha   90.00
_cell.angle_beta   90.00
_cell.angle_gamma   90.00
#
_symmetry.space_group_name_H-M   'P 1'
#
loop_
_entity.id
_entity.type
_entity.pdbx_description
1 polymer ?
#
loop_
_entity_poly.entity_id
_entity_poly.type
_entity_poly.pdbx_seq_one_letter_code
_entity_poly.pdbx_strand_id
1 'polypeptide(L)'
;MPLPTTFLPNEVPLQRLQDVEYEKRGVEVWVKRDDLIHPQVSGNKWRKLKYVVADALEKSATKLITFGGAHSNHLLALAAVSHHL
;
A
#
# COMPACT_ATOMS: atom_id res chain seq x y z
N MET A 1 16.13 12.03 1.14
CA MET A 1 15.21 12.49 0.08
C MET A 1 13.79 12.18 0.53
N PRO A 2 12.83 13.13 0.52
CA PRO A 2 11.46 12.80 0.88
C PRO A 2 10.86 11.83 -0.17
N LEU A 3 9.99 10.93 0.28
CA LEU A 3 9.27 10.02 -0.61
C LEU A 3 8.46 10.82 -1.65
N PRO A 4 8.23 10.29 -2.86
CA PRO A 4 7.46 10.96 -3.90
C PRO A 4 6.09 11.41 -3.36
N THR A 5 5.68 12.64 -3.66
CA THR A 5 4.36 13.22 -3.36
C THR A 5 3.18 12.41 -3.94
N THR A 6 3.49 11.41 -4.76
CA THR A 6 2.57 10.45 -5.39
C THR A 6 1.89 9.51 -4.39
N PHE A 7 2.47 9.30 -3.20
CA PHE A 7 1.86 8.49 -2.15
C PHE A 7 1.10 9.37 -1.15
N LEU A 8 -0.19 9.08 -0.93
CA LEU A 8 -0.96 9.75 0.12
C LEU A 8 -0.32 9.51 1.50
N PRO A 9 -0.53 10.42 2.49
CA PRO A 9 -0.05 10.20 3.85
C PRO A 9 -0.51 8.83 4.37
N ASN A 10 0.28 8.25 5.30
CA ASN A 10 0.07 6.89 5.83
C ASN A 10 -1.32 6.62 6.44
N GLU A 11 -2.09 7.68 6.65
CA GLU A 11 -3.45 7.70 7.19
C GLU A 11 -4.46 7.67 6.05
N VAL A 12 -5.14 6.53 5.95
CA VAL A 12 -6.31 6.34 5.09
C VAL A 12 -7.56 6.25 5.95
N PRO A 13 -8.73 6.62 5.42
CA PRO A 13 -9.95 6.61 6.21
C PRO A 13 -10.34 5.20 6.66
N LEU A 14 -10.92 5.12 7.86
CA LEU A 14 -11.78 4.01 8.26
C LEU A 14 -13.18 4.30 7.74
N GLN A 15 -13.69 3.42 6.89
CA GLN A 15 -15.02 3.52 6.31
C GLN A 15 -15.94 2.50 6.97
N ARG A 16 -17.02 2.95 7.60
CA ARG A 16 -18.10 2.06 8.07
C ARG A 16 -18.85 1.49 6.87
N LEU A 17 -19.08 0.19 6.87
CA LEU A 17 -19.99 -0.44 5.92
C LEU A 17 -21.42 -0.33 6.45
N GLN A 18 -22.29 0.27 5.64
CA GLN A 18 -23.72 0.32 5.91
C GLN A 18 -24.37 -0.84 5.16
N ASP A 19 -24.84 -1.84 5.90
CA ASP A 19 -25.51 -3.01 5.35
C ASP A 19 -26.60 -3.46 6.31
N VAL A 20 -27.77 -3.74 5.76
CA VAL A 20 -28.97 -4.13 6.50
C VAL A 20 -28.75 -5.40 7.33
N GLU A 21 -27.96 -6.35 6.84
CA GLU A 21 -27.69 -7.60 7.55
C GLU A 21 -26.77 -7.40 8.75
N TYR A 22 -25.83 -6.44 8.68
CA TYR A 22 -25.00 -6.06 9.82
C TYR A 22 -25.82 -5.33 10.89
N GLU A 23 -26.68 -4.41 10.47
CA GLU A 23 -27.56 -3.65 11.36
C GLU A 23 -28.54 -4.57 12.11
N LYS A 24 -29.22 -5.50 11.41
CA LYS A 24 -30.11 -6.50 12.04
C LYS A 24 -29.41 -7.34 13.10
N ARG A 25 -28.11 -7.58 12.94
CA ARG A 25 -27.29 -8.38 13.87
C ARG A 25 -26.66 -7.54 14.98
N GLY A 26 -26.83 -6.21 14.95
CA GLY A 26 -26.18 -5.29 15.89
C GLY A 26 -24.65 -5.28 15.76
N VAL A 27 -24.11 -5.59 14.57
CA VAL A 27 -22.67 -5.65 14.32
C VAL A 27 -22.24 -4.42 13.52
N GLU A 28 -21.13 -3.80 13.94
CA GLU A 28 -20.48 -2.76 13.15
C GLU A 28 -19.30 -3.33 12.37
N VAL A 29 -19.29 -3.09 11.06
CA VAL A 29 -18.19 -3.51 10.18
C VAL A 29 -17.50 -2.28 9.61
N TRP A 30 -16.19 -2.25 9.73
CA TRP A 30 -15.34 -1.14 9.29
C TRP A 30 -14.25 -1.64 8.35
N VAL A 31 -13.94 -0.85 7.33
CA VAL A 31 -12.87 -1.13 6.35
C VAL A 31 -11.84 -0.03 6.43
N LYS A 32 -10.58 -0.41 6.65
CA LYS A 32 -9.44 0.49 6.48
C LYS A 32 -9.09 0.58 5.01
N ARG A 33 -9.28 1.76 4.41
CA ARG A 33 -9.16 1.99 2.96
C ARG A 33 -7.72 2.10 2.47
N ASP A 34 -6.90 1.10 2.78
CA ASP A 34 -5.50 1.00 2.36
C ASP A 34 -5.34 0.98 0.83
N ASP A 35 -6.38 0.58 0.10
CA ASP A 35 -6.45 0.67 -1.35
C ASP A 35 -6.31 2.11 -1.88
N LEU A 36 -6.69 3.12 -1.08
CA LEU A 36 -6.58 4.53 -1.48
C LEU A 36 -5.16 5.09 -1.38
N ILE A 37 -4.20 4.35 -0.82
CA ILE A 37 -2.82 4.85 -0.67
C ILE A 37 -2.18 5.17 -2.02
N HIS A 38 -2.41 4.32 -3.03
CA HIS A 38 -1.87 4.51 -4.37
C HIS A 38 -2.69 3.71 -5.40
N PRO A 39 -2.98 4.26 -6.59
CA PRO A 39 -3.82 3.61 -7.60
C PRO A 39 -3.27 2.27 -8.10
N GLN A 40 -1.94 2.11 -8.14
CA GLN A 40 -1.28 0.89 -8.66
C GLN A 40 -0.55 0.07 -7.60
N VAL A 41 -0.27 0.65 -6.43
CA VAL A 41 0.52 -0.01 -5.39
C VAL A 41 -0.44 -0.39 -4.29
N SER A 42 -0.77 -1.68 -4.20
CA SER A 42 -1.65 -2.19 -3.14
C SER A 42 -1.17 -1.73 -1.77
N GLY A 43 -2.07 -1.14 -0.97
CA GLY A 43 -1.72 -0.53 0.30
C GLY A 43 -1.01 -1.47 1.27
N ASN A 44 -1.41 -2.75 1.33
CA ASN A 44 -0.75 -3.72 2.20
C ASN A 44 0.72 -4.00 1.81
N LYS A 45 1.06 -3.84 0.53
CA LYS A 45 2.44 -3.97 0.03
C LYS A 45 3.21 -2.68 0.30
N TRP A 46 2.60 -1.52 0.05
CA TRP A 46 3.22 -0.24 0.37
C TRP A 46 3.59 -0.12 1.84
N ARG A 47 2.68 -0.51 2.75
CA ARG A 47 2.93 -0.48 4.21
C ARG A 47 4.20 -1.24 4.63
N LYS A 48 4.61 -2.25 3.86
CA LYS A 48 5.85 -3.00 4.07
C LYS A 48 7.02 -2.41 3.29
N LEU A 49 6.81 -2.12 2.01
CA LEU A 49 7.84 -1.67 1.07
C LEU A 49 8.45 -0.32 1.45
N LYS A 50 7.66 0.62 1.98
CA LYS A 50 8.13 1.98 2.26
C LYS A 50 9.40 2.04 3.12
N TYR A 51 9.58 1.10 4.04
CA TYR A 51 10.76 1.06 4.90
C TYR A 51 12.00 0.59 4.14
N VAL A 52 11.86 -0.48 3.34
CA VAL A 52 12.95 -1.00 2.51
C VAL A 52 13.34 0.00 1.42
N VAL A 53 12.36 0.68 0.84
CA VAL A 53 12.58 1.74 -0.16
C VAL A 53 13.30 2.93 0.46
N ALA A 54 12.86 3.39 1.64
CA ALA A 54 13.53 4.48 2.35
C ALA A 54 15.00 4.13 2.68
N ASP A 55 15.27 2.92 3.19
CA ASP A 55 16.63 2.44 3.47
C ASP A 55 17.48 2.34 2.19
N ALA A 56 16.92 1.83 1.09
CA ALA A 56 17.61 1.77 -0.19
C ALA A 56 17.98 3.16 -0.74
N LEU A 57 17.06 4.13 -0.63
CA LEU A 57 17.31 5.52 -1.01
C LEU A 57 18.41 6.16 -0.13
N GLU A 58 18.39 5.91 1.18
CA GLU A 58 19.43 6.37 2.10
C GLU A 58 20.81 5.80 1.73
N LYS A 59 20.85 4.53 1.34
CA LYS A 59 22.07 3.83 0.88
C LYS A 59 22.44 4.16 -0.57
N SER A 60 21.73 5.07 -1.25
CA SER A 60 21.96 5.41 -2.65
C SER A 60 21.95 4.19 -3.58
N ALA A 61 21.11 3.20 -3.28
CA ALA A 61 20.98 2.00 -4.10
C ALA A 61 20.33 2.35 -5.44
N THR A 62 20.86 1.78 -6.53
CA THR A 62 20.36 2.04 -7.90
C THR A 62 19.41 0.95 -8.40
N LYS A 63 19.27 -0.16 -7.66
CA LYS A 63 18.46 -1.31 -8.05
C LYS A 63 17.76 -1.91 -6.83
N LEU A 64 16.49 -2.28 -7.02
CA LEU A 64 15.71 -3.05 -6.07
C LEU A 64 15.44 -4.44 -6.66
N ILE A 65 15.68 -5.48 -5.88
CA ILE A 65 15.51 -6.87 -6.30
C ILE A 65 14.55 -7.55 -5.33
N THR A 66 13.60 -8.30 -5.86
CA THR A 66 12.68 -9.13 -5.07
C THR A 66 12.26 -10.36 -5.88
N PHE A 67 11.48 -11.25 -5.27
CA PHE A 67 10.97 -12.46 -5.92
C PHE A 67 9.51 -12.74 -5.54
N GLY A 68 8.84 -13.58 -6.34
CA GLY A 68 7.45 -13.98 -6.13
C GLY A 68 6.95 -14.90 -7.23
N GLY A 69 5.73 -15.43 -7.08
CA GLY A 69 5.08 -16.25 -8.11
C GLY A 69 4.49 -15.44 -9.27
N ALA A 70 3.93 -16.14 -10.26
CA ALA A 70 3.46 -15.58 -11.54
C ALA A 70 2.43 -14.44 -11.43
N HIS A 71 1.64 -14.39 -10.35
CA HIS A 71 0.63 -13.35 -10.11
C HIS A 71 0.87 -12.57 -8.82
N SER A 72 2.15 -12.29 -8.52
CA SER A 72 2.53 -11.63 -7.28
C SER A 72 2.21 -10.14 -7.27
N ASN A 73 1.23 -9.76 -6.44
CA ASN A 73 0.97 -8.35 -6.10
C ASN A 73 2.19 -7.64 -5.50
N HIS A 74 3.15 -8.37 -4.91
CA HIS A 74 4.38 -7.77 -4.41
C HIS A 74 5.33 -7.36 -5.55
N LEU A 75 5.45 -8.19 -6.58
CA LEU A 75 6.26 -7.87 -7.77
C LEU A 75 5.70 -6.64 -8.47
N LEU A 76 4.38 -6.61 -8.70
CA LEU A 76 3.69 -5.46 -9.27
C LEU A 76 3.90 -4.20 -8.43
N ALA A 77 3.70 -4.29 -7.12
CA ALA A 77 3.87 -3.17 -6.20
C ALA A 77 5.31 -2.63 -6.22
N LEU A 78 6.33 -3.49 -6.15
CA LEU A 78 7.73 -3.04 -6.18
C LEU A 78 8.08 -2.41 -7.53
N ALA A 79 7.63 -2.99 -8.65
CA ALA A 79 7.87 -2.44 -9.97
C ALA A 79 7.25 -1.04 -10.12
N ALA A 80 5.99 -0.87 -9.70
CA ALA A 80 5.31 0.42 -9.73
C ALA A 80 6.00 1.45 -8.81
N VAL A 81 6.36 1.07 -7.58
CA VAL A 81 7.13 1.94 -6.68
C VAL A 81 8.43 2.37 -7.34
N SER A 82 9.21 1.43 -7.88
CA SER A 82 10.53 1.72 -8.48
C SER A 82 10.43 2.62 -9.71
N HIS A 83 9.32 2.56 -10.45
CA HIS A 83 9.05 3.47 -11.57
C HIS A 83 8.77 4.92 -11.12
N HIS A 84 8.36 5.12 -9.87
CA HIS A 84 8.07 6.44 -9.29
C HIS A 84 9.23 7.03 -8.45
N LEU A 85 10.33 6.29 -8.28
CA LEU A 85 11.55 6.75 -7.61
C LEU A 85 12.51 7.40 -8.62
#